data_AF-A0A6A4HAC5-F1
#
_entry.id   AF-A0A6A4HAC5-F1
#
_cell.length_a   1.000
_cell.length_b   1.000
_cell.length_c   1.000
_cell.angle_alpha   90.00
_cell.angle_beta   90.00
_cell.angle_gamma   90.00
#
_symmetry.space_group_name_H-M   'P 1'
#
loop_
_entity.id
_entity.type
_entity.pdbx_description
1 polymer ?
#
loop_
_entity_poly.entity_id
_entity_poly.type
_entity_poly.pdbx_seq_one_letter_code
_entity_poly.pdbx_strand_id
1 'polypeptide(L)'
;MYVMITSIRNGFTELVLLLRELDTLAAKELRDFHPGSFGKVQDLIHPSLYPYVAGVTPTSSPDVKLPSIAEGMFRTQLSTVDEGWDREIMTSSYAWIPSVFKVSQDGTDVHIDSYINGLGNREQFPGLFRVLEKIFLVSLPHFERTMEQSSRYKPVKSPSVCRWMTRREFARKNDGALTKQKWHEFLAGYTDEWDTQKLRERQEQEKLHEDMQREKTIKESFYNLGDEFVTSDIYKGKELKVIVKAVNYTLAPGRGYQGSWHMEGMPHEQIVASVIYYYDTDSTIEDKGLSFRKFRDLTADFPPDCYRHEDFWASFWLSARYNYRNYNEIDEKEEEEIEYNYPSDWETEPNDKGNSPPVSTSSLSSFIELGTVPTTNFASGSTHRTGRMLSFPNWLQHKVKSVRKCL
;
A
#
# COMPACT_ATOMS: atom_id res chain seq x y z
N MET A 1 -4.33 -7.45 -7.64
CA MET A 1 -3.02 -6.88 -7.26
C MET A 1 -3.01 -5.40 -7.66
N TYR A 2 -2.78 -4.46 -6.74
CA TYR A 2 -2.86 -2.99 -6.96
C TYR A 2 -1.59 -2.37 -7.58
N VAL A 3 -0.60 -3.21 -7.88
CA VAL A 3 0.69 -2.79 -8.44
C VAL A 3 0.70 -3.23 -9.89
N MET A 4 0.82 -2.26 -10.80
CA MET A 4 0.97 -2.50 -12.23
C MET A 4 2.44 -2.55 -12.58
N ILE A 5 2.78 -3.42 -13.53
CA ILE A 5 4.16 -3.78 -13.83
C ILE A 5 4.28 -3.91 -15.34
N THR A 6 5.31 -3.34 -15.96
CA THR A 6 5.60 -3.51 -17.38
C THR A 6 7.10 -3.41 -17.64
N SER A 7 7.57 -4.06 -18.70
CA SER A 7 8.92 -3.84 -19.23
C SER A 7 8.84 -2.97 -20.48
N ILE A 8 9.55 -1.86 -20.50
CA ILE A 8 9.76 -1.09 -21.73
C ILE A 8 10.90 -1.78 -22.48
N ARG A 9 10.66 -2.23 -23.72
CA ARG A 9 11.71 -2.85 -24.54
C ARG A 9 12.76 -1.82 -24.95
N ASN A 10 14.03 -2.20 -24.84
CA ASN A 10 15.22 -1.38 -25.07
C ASN A 10 15.49 -1.06 -26.55
N GLY A 11 14.53 -0.42 -27.23
CA GLY A 11 14.70 0.11 -28.59
C GLY A 11 15.04 1.60 -28.67
N PHE A 12 15.14 2.30 -27.53
CA PHE A 12 15.10 3.76 -27.46
C PHE A 12 16.50 4.39 -27.37
N THR A 13 16.86 5.21 -28.37
CA THR A 13 17.92 6.25 -28.28
C THR A 13 17.82 7.10 -27.00
N GLU A 14 16.62 7.25 -26.49
CA GLU A 14 16.27 8.03 -25.32
C GLU A 14 16.76 7.41 -24.01
N LEU A 15 16.96 6.08 -23.94
CA LEU A 15 17.53 5.43 -22.76
C LEU A 15 19.02 5.69 -22.64
N VAL A 16 19.75 5.64 -23.76
CA VAL A 16 21.17 6.01 -23.79
C VAL A 16 21.34 7.48 -23.38
N LEU A 17 20.43 8.34 -23.84
CA LEU A 17 20.42 9.74 -23.42
C LEU A 17 20.09 9.88 -21.93
N LEU A 18 19.09 9.15 -21.40
CA LEU A 18 18.76 9.16 -19.98
C LEU A 18 19.98 8.81 -19.13
N LEU A 19 20.63 7.68 -19.44
CA LEU A 19 21.81 7.19 -18.72
C LEU A 19 22.91 8.24 -18.71
N ARG A 20 23.25 8.79 -19.87
CA ARG A 20 24.28 9.82 -20.01
C ARG A 20 23.98 11.05 -19.13
N GLU A 21 22.74 11.56 -19.19
CA GLU A 21 22.36 12.76 -18.43
C GLU A 21 22.38 12.48 -16.92
N LEU A 22 21.87 11.32 -16.47
CA LEU A 22 21.88 10.93 -15.07
C LEU A 22 23.30 10.64 -14.54
N ASP A 23 24.16 10.02 -15.34
CA ASP A 23 25.58 9.80 -15.00
C ASP A 23 26.32 11.12 -14.86
N THR A 24 26.00 12.11 -15.70
CA THR A 24 26.55 13.46 -15.60
C THR A 24 26.12 14.13 -14.29
N LEU A 25 24.87 13.95 -13.87
CA LEU A 25 24.41 14.42 -12.55
C LEU A 25 25.12 13.68 -11.41
N ALA A 26 25.28 12.37 -11.52
CA ALA A 26 25.92 11.53 -10.51
C ALA A 26 27.41 11.86 -10.32
N ALA A 27 28.08 12.31 -11.39
CA ALA A 27 29.50 12.65 -11.40
C ALA A 27 29.83 14.03 -10.80
N LYS A 28 28.84 14.86 -10.45
CA LYS A 28 29.07 16.18 -9.81
C LYS A 28 29.90 16.02 -8.53
N GLU A 29 30.83 16.96 -8.30
CA GLU A 29 31.75 16.91 -7.15
C GLU A 29 31.02 16.91 -5.81
N LEU A 30 30.02 17.80 -5.66
CA LEU A 30 29.14 17.81 -4.50
C LEU A 30 28.05 16.75 -4.68
N ARG A 31 28.35 15.53 -4.23
CA ARG A 31 27.40 14.41 -4.24
C ARG A 31 26.47 14.50 -3.04
N ASP A 32 25.18 14.46 -3.31
CA ASP A 32 24.15 14.36 -2.28
C ASP A 32 23.83 12.89 -2.00
N PHE A 33 23.81 12.52 -0.72
CA PHE A 33 23.54 11.15 -0.29
C PHE A 33 22.36 11.13 0.66
N HIS A 34 21.46 10.19 0.41
CA HIS A 34 20.22 10.07 1.15
C HIS A 34 20.50 9.91 2.65
N PRO A 35 19.85 10.70 3.52
CA PRO A 35 20.03 10.61 4.96
C PRO A 35 19.83 9.19 5.49
N GLY A 36 20.69 8.74 6.39
CA GLY A 36 20.61 7.39 6.97
C GLY A 36 21.01 6.25 6.03
N SER A 37 21.36 6.52 4.76
CA SER A 37 21.84 5.47 3.83
C SER A 37 23.30 5.09 4.03
N PHE A 38 24.05 5.85 4.84
CA PHE A 38 25.50 5.70 5.03
C PHE A 38 26.30 5.73 3.71
N GLY A 39 25.92 6.65 2.81
CA GLY A 39 26.58 6.86 1.52
C GLY A 39 26.29 5.79 0.46
N LYS A 40 25.23 4.99 0.65
CA LYS A 40 24.84 3.91 -0.28
C LYS A 40 23.80 4.32 -1.31
N VAL A 41 23.06 5.39 -1.03
CA VAL A 41 22.00 5.91 -1.90
C VAL A 41 22.36 7.35 -2.23
N GLN A 42 22.68 7.61 -3.48
CA GLN A 42 22.99 8.93 -3.99
C GLN A 42 21.72 9.55 -4.58
N ASP A 43 21.37 10.73 -4.10
CA ASP A 43 20.24 11.50 -4.61
C ASP A 43 20.71 12.32 -5.83
N LEU A 44 20.13 12.06 -7.01
CA LEU A 44 20.46 12.79 -8.25
C LEU A 44 19.49 13.95 -8.49
N ILE A 45 18.20 13.67 -8.27
CA ILE A 45 17.12 14.65 -8.25
C ILE A 45 16.27 14.26 -7.04
N HIS A 46 16.19 15.14 -6.04
CA HIS A 46 15.38 14.85 -4.86
C HIS A 46 14.60 16.09 -4.38
N PRO A 47 13.27 15.96 -4.18
CA PRO A 47 12.41 17.10 -3.87
C PRO A 47 12.64 17.68 -2.46
N SER A 48 13.29 16.93 -1.57
CA SER A 48 13.61 17.41 -0.22
C SER A 48 14.80 18.37 -0.16
N LEU A 49 15.55 18.55 -1.24
CA LEU A 49 16.68 19.50 -1.26
C LEU A 49 16.19 20.95 -1.20
N TYR A 50 15.04 21.23 -1.82
CA TYR A 50 14.44 22.56 -1.88
C TYR A 50 12.93 22.46 -1.61
N PRO A 51 12.51 22.05 -0.40
CA PRO A 51 11.10 21.97 -0.06
C PRO A 51 10.52 23.38 0.06
N TYR A 52 9.20 23.47 -0.05
CA TYR A 52 8.47 24.59 0.50
C TYR A 52 8.76 24.70 2.00
N VAL A 53 8.98 25.91 2.48
CA VAL A 53 9.13 26.24 3.89
C VAL A 53 8.23 27.44 4.20
N ALA A 54 7.32 27.26 5.15
CA ALA A 54 6.38 28.28 5.60
C ALA A 54 7.10 29.59 5.96
N GLY A 55 6.64 30.70 5.37
CA GLY A 55 7.21 32.03 5.60
C GLY A 55 8.56 32.31 4.93
N VAL A 56 9.15 31.32 4.23
CA VAL A 56 10.44 31.48 3.53
C VAL A 56 10.27 31.35 2.02
N THR A 57 9.58 30.31 1.56
CA THR A 57 9.39 30.07 0.12
C THR A 57 8.37 31.04 -0.46
N PRO A 58 8.72 31.83 -1.49
CA PRO A 58 7.78 32.72 -2.15
C PRO A 58 6.70 31.92 -2.89
N THR A 59 5.43 32.06 -2.49
CA THR A 59 4.27 31.43 -3.14
C THR A 59 3.65 32.28 -4.23
N SER A 60 4.24 33.45 -4.52
CA SER A 60 3.74 34.39 -5.54
C SER A 60 4.11 34.00 -6.97
N SER A 61 4.99 33.01 -7.15
CA SER A 61 5.32 32.51 -8.49
C SER A 61 4.16 31.68 -9.06
N PRO A 62 3.71 31.93 -10.30
CA PRO A 62 2.66 31.14 -10.95
C PRO A 62 3.06 29.66 -11.14
N ASP A 63 4.35 29.35 -11.08
CA ASP A 63 4.89 28.00 -11.26
C ASP A 63 4.77 27.15 -9.98
N VAL A 64 4.57 27.78 -8.81
CA VAL A 64 4.46 27.09 -7.52
C VAL A 64 3.01 26.70 -7.28
N LYS A 65 2.62 25.51 -7.76
CA LYS A 65 1.25 25.00 -7.65
C LYS A 65 1.06 24.09 -6.42
N LEU A 66 1.19 24.64 -5.22
CA LEU A 66 0.98 23.91 -3.97
C LEU A 66 -0.51 23.64 -3.67
N PRO A 67 -0.82 22.64 -2.82
CA PRO A 67 -2.15 22.50 -2.19
C PRO A 67 -2.53 23.75 -1.38
N SER A 68 -3.79 23.86 -0.95
CA SER A 68 -4.24 25.01 -0.14
C SER A 68 -3.50 25.07 1.19
N ILE A 69 -3.06 26.28 1.54
CA ILE A 69 -2.28 26.57 2.74
C ILE A 69 -3.10 27.52 3.62
N ALA A 70 -3.21 27.23 4.91
CA ALA A 70 -3.85 28.10 5.90
C ALA A 70 -2.76 28.70 6.80
N GLU A 71 -2.69 30.04 6.87
CA GLU A 71 -1.69 30.75 7.68
C GLU A 71 -0.24 30.36 7.38
N GLY A 72 0.06 30.04 6.11
CA GLY A 72 1.40 29.58 5.71
C GLY A 72 1.71 28.12 6.03
N MET A 73 0.77 27.37 6.63
CA MET A 73 0.94 25.94 6.92
C MET A 73 -0.07 25.06 6.18
N PHE A 74 0.34 23.83 5.85
CA PHE A 74 -0.58 22.82 5.39
C PHE A 74 -1.35 22.24 6.56
N ARG A 75 -2.66 22.07 6.39
CA ARG A 75 -3.52 21.40 7.37
C ARG A 75 -4.31 20.32 6.64
N THR A 76 -4.06 19.08 6.99
CA THR A 76 -4.71 17.94 6.35
C THR A 76 -5.36 17.10 7.41
N GLN A 77 -6.67 16.92 7.27
CA GLN A 77 -7.40 15.98 8.08
C GLN A 77 -6.91 14.58 7.70
N LEU A 78 -6.22 13.92 8.63
CA LEU A 78 -5.97 12.51 8.51
C LEU A 78 -7.32 11.83 8.77
N SER A 79 -7.74 10.96 7.86
CA SER A 79 -8.87 10.08 8.14
C SER A 79 -8.38 9.02 9.12
N THR A 80 -8.29 9.36 10.39
CA THR A 80 -8.38 8.36 11.45
C THR A 80 -9.85 8.06 11.65
N VAL A 81 -10.16 6.81 11.38
CA VAL A 81 -11.21 6.00 12.02
C VAL A 81 -12.12 6.77 12.99
N ASP A 82 -13.38 6.89 12.57
CA ASP A 82 -14.56 7.28 13.34
C ASP A 82 -14.77 8.76 13.73
N GLU A 83 -16.05 9.14 13.68
CA GLU A 83 -16.59 10.47 13.97
C GLU A 83 -16.58 10.83 15.47
N GLY A 84 -16.00 9.98 16.33
CA GLY A 84 -16.05 10.07 17.79
C GLY A 84 -14.72 10.27 18.54
N TRP A 85 -13.58 10.09 17.86
CA TRP A 85 -12.25 10.35 18.44
C TRP A 85 -11.56 11.44 17.64
N ASP A 86 -10.80 12.30 18.33
CA ASP A 86 -10.30 13.59 17.82
C ASP A 86 -9.88 13.54 16.35
N ARG A 87 -10.46 14.45 15.53
CA ARG A 87 -10.04 14.67 14.15
C ARG A 87 -8.55 15.01 14.15
N GLU A 88 -7.70 14.05 13.81
CA GLU A 88 -6.27 14.30 13.74
C GLU A 88 -5.99 15.20 12.54
N ILE A 89 -5.74 16.47 12.82
CA ILE A 89 -5.28 17.42 11.81
C ILE A 89 -3.76 17.38 11.81
N MET A 90 -3.19 16.85 10.73
CA MET A 90 -1.76 16.96 10.49
C MET A 90 -1.44 18.37 10.01
N THR A 91 -0.57 19.06 10.73
CA THR A 91 -0.06 20.37 10.33
C THR A 91 1.39 20.26 9.87
N SER A 92 1.74 20.88 8.74
CA SER A 92 3.12 20.90 8.24
C SER A 92 3.53 22.29 7.77
N SER A 93 4.74 22.71 8.18
CA SER A 93 5.42 23.90 7.66
C SER A 93 6.24 23.61 6.40
N TYR A 94 6.31 22.35 5.97
CA TYR A 94 7.11 21.89 4.84
C TYR A 94 6.24 21.15 3.83
N ALA A 95 6.58 21.21 2.55
CA ALA A 95 6.02 20.34 1.51
C ALA A 95 6.96 20.23 0.31
N TRP A 96 6.87 19.16 -0.46
CA TRP A 96 7.49 19.09 -1.77
C TRP A 96 6.76 19.98 -2.78
N ILE A 97 7.54 20.70 -3.59
CA ILE A 97 7.02 21.56 -4.65
C ILE A 97 6.96 20.75 -5.95
N PRO A 98 5.78 20.58 -6.57
CA PRO A 98 5.64 19.82 -7.81
C PRO A 98 6.04 20.63 -9.03
N SER A 99 6.48 19.91 -10.05
CA SER A 99 6.62 20.41 -11.41
C SER A 99 5.33 20.26 -12.19
N VAL A 100 5.15 21.09 -13.21
CA VAL A 100 3.96 21.15 -14.04
C VAL A 100 4.22 20.42 -15.36
N PHE A 101 3.49 19.33 -15.60
CA PHE A 101 3.56 18.53 -16.82
C PHE A 101 2.26 18.71 -17.59
N LYS A 102 2.32 19.21 -18.82
CA LYS A 102 1.18 19.38 -19.73
C LYS A 102 1.13 18.23 -20.71
N VAL A 103 0.00 17.54 -20.77
CA VAL A 103 -0.28 16.51 -21.77
C VAL A 103 -0.91 17.19 -22.99
N SER A 104 -0.47 16.84 -24.19
CA SER A 104 -1.03 17.37 -25.44
C SER A 104 -2.52 17.05 -25.58
N GLN A 105 -3.24 17.82 -26.40
CA GLN A 105 -4.69 17.63 -26.61
C GLN A 105 -5.06 16.25 -27.16
N ASP A 106 -4.18 15.65 -27.96
CA ASP A 106 -4.32 14.31 -28.52
C ASP A 106 -3.74 13.21 -27.61
N GLY A 107 -3.03 13.57 -26.53
CA GLY A 107 -2.42 12.62 -25.59
C GLY A 107 -1.16 11.92 -26.09
N THR A 108 -0.53 12.44 -27.15
CA THR A 108 0.63 11.82 -27.80
C THR A 108 1.96 12.43 -27.37
N ASP A 109 1.95 13.56 -26.66
CA ASP A 109 3.16 14.20 -26.15
C ASP A 109 2.94 14.80 -24.75
N VAL A 110 4.05 15.01 -24.04
CA VAL A 110 4.08 15.68 -22.75
C VAL A 110 5.11 16.80 -22.81
N HIS A 111 4.76 17.95 -22.25
CA HIS A 111 5.67 19.07 -22.06
C HIS A 111 5.81 19.45 -20.58
N ILE A 112 7.04 19.48 -20.07
CA ILE A 112 7.30 20.02 -18.72
C ILE A 112 7.40 21.54 -18.83
N ASP A 113 6.41 22.22 -18.28
CA ASP A 113 6.18 23.66 -18.44
C ASP A 113 6.89 24.50 -17.34
N SER A 114 7.25 23.87 -16.23
CA SER A 114 7.96 24.50 -15.11
C SER A 114 9.39 23.96 -14.95
N TYR A 115 10.14 24.51 -13.99
CA TYR A 115 11.38 23.88 -13.52
C TYR A 115 11.11 22.53 -12.82
N ILE A 116 12.17 21.72 -12.70
CA ILE A 116 12.15 20.50 -11.88
C ILE A 116 12.84 20.79 -10.54
N ASN A 117 12.10 20.66 -9.45
CA ASN A 117 12.63 20.88 -8.12
C ASN A 117 13.77 19.89 -7.81
N GLY A 118 14.91 20.38 -7.35
CA GLY A 118 16.12 19.56 -7.17
C GLY A 118 16.96 19.35 -8.44
N LEU A 119 16.51 19.79 -9.62
CA LEU A 119 17.28 19.73 -10.87
C LEU A 119 17.60 21.12 -11.42
N GLY A 120 16.59 21.98 -11.61
CA GLY A 120 16.73 23.30 -12.23
C GLY A 120 15.79 23.50 -13.43
N ASN A 121 16.16 24.44 -14.31
CA ASN A 121 15.36 24.84 -15.48
C ASN A 121 15.69 24.02 -16.73
N ARG A 122 14.77 24.01 -17.71
CA ARG A 122 14.92 23.30 -18.98
C ARG A 122 16.16 23.73 -19.76
N GLU A 123 16.49 25.01 -19.76
CA GLU A 123 17.61 25.57 -20.52
C GLU A 123 18.95 24.97 -20.08
N GLN A 124 19.04 24.55 -18.81
CA GLN A 124 20.24 23.91 -18.25
C GLN A 124 20.31 22.42 -18.61
N PHE A 125 19.17 21.74 -18.78
CA PHE A 125 19.08 20.30 -18.98
C PHE A 125 18.08 19.90 -20.10
N PRO A 126 18.19 20.44 -21.33
CA PRO A 126 17.15 20.29 -22.35
C PRO A 126 16.94 18.84 -22.78
N GLY A 127 18.02 18.06 -22.86
CA GLY A 127 17.98 16.64 -23.20
C GLY A 127 17.26 15.82 -22.13
N LEU A 128 17.66 15.99 -20.86
CA LEU A 128 17.04 15.28 -19.73
C LEU A 128 15.55 15.60 -19.60
N PHE A 129 15.16 16.87 -19.72
CA PHE A 129 13.75 17.25 -19.71
C PHE A 129 12.95 16.53 -20.82
N ARG A 130 13.48 16.48 -22.06
CA ARG A 130 12.79 15.78 -23.16
C ARG A 130 12.66 14.27 -22.92
N VAL A 131 13.64 13.66 -22.28
CA VAL A 131 13.58 12.23 -21.95
C VAL A 131 12.58 11.97 -20.81
N LEU A 132 12.57 12.81 -19.77
CA LEU A 132 11.61 12.70 -18.67
C LEU A 132 10.16 12.86 -19.15
N GLU A 133 9.90 13.79 -20.08
CA GLU A 133 8.60 13.92 -20.77
C GLU A 133 8.16 12.61 -21.41
N LYS A 134 9.05 11.98 -22.17
CA LYS A 134 8.76 10.71 -22.87
C LYS A 134 8.52 9.56 -21.90
N ILE A 135 9.32 9.45 -20.84
CA ILE A 135 9.12 8.43 -19.80
C ILE A 135 7.77 8.64 -19.11
N PHE A 136 7.43 9.89 -18.80
CA PHE A 136 6.16 10.22 -18.17
C PHE A 136 4.98 9.94 -19.11
N LEU A 137 5.09 10.27 -20.40
CA LEU A 137 4.10 9.93 -21.43
C LEU A 137 3.81 8.42 -21.44
N VAL A 138 4.85 7.58 -21.44
CA VAL A 138 4.71 6.12 -21.37
C VAL A 138 4.09 5.66 -20.04
N SER A 139 4.24 6.44 -18.97
CA SER A 139 3.67 6.15 -17.65
C SER A 139 2.20 6.55 -17.53
N LEU A 140 1.63 7.36 -18.43
CA LEU A 140 0.24 7.83 -18.31
C LEU A 140 -0.80 6.69 -18.28
N PRO A 141 -0.76 5.68 -19.17
CA PRO A 141 -1.72 4.58 -19.15
C PRO A 141 -1.59 3.72 -17.89
N HIS A 142 -0.38 3.66 -17.33
CA HIS A 142 -0.10 3.01 -16.05
C HIS A 142 -0.79 3.72 -14.90
N PHE A 143 -0.69 5.04 -14.82
CA PHE A 143 -1.38 5.83 -13.82
C PHE A 143 -2.90 5.69 -13.94
N GLU A 144 -3.44 5.74 -15.15
CA GLU A 144 -4.87 5.57 -15.40
C GLU A 144 -5.39 4.24 -14.85
N ARG A 145 -4.74 3.12 -15.20
CA ARG A 145 -5.11 1.80 -14.67
C ARG A 145 -4.92 1.68 -13.16
N THR A 146 -3.84 2.28 -12.63
CA THR A 146 -3.55 2.28 -11.19
C THR A 146 -4.66 2.99 -10.43
N MET A 147 -5.11 4.14 -10.93
CA MET A 147 -6.19 4.92 -10.33
C MET A 147 -7.55 4.24 -10.49
N GLU A 148 -7.81 3.59 -11.61
CA GLU A 148 -9.02 2.79 -11.83
C GLU A 148 -9.09 1.61 -10.86
N GLN A 149 -8.00 0.85 -10.69
CA GLN A 149 -7.96 -0.25 -9.72
C GLN A 149 -8.10 0.27 -8.29
N SER A 150 -7.48 1.40 -7.99
CA SER A 150 -7.61 2.05 -6.68
C SER A 150 -9.04 2.50 -6.40
N SER A 151 -9.78 3.02 -7.39
CA SER A 151 -11.16 3.49 -7.18
C SER A 151 -12.16 2.33 -7.07
N ARG A 152 -11.86 1.19 -7.70
CA ARG A 152 -12.61 -0.06 -7.54
C ARG A 152 -12.36 -0.71 -6.18
N TYR A 153 -11.29 -0.35 -5.48
CA TYR A 153 -11.06 -0.85 -4.13
C TYR A 153 -12.11 -0.29 -3.18
N LYS A 154 -13.05 -1.15 -2.81
CA LYS A 154 -13.92 -0.95 -1.66
C LYS A 154 -13.63 -2.08 -0.70
N PRO A 155 -13.22 -1.80 0.53
CA PRO A 155 -13.09 -2.86 1.51
C PRO A 155 -14.49 -3.42 1.77
N VAL A 156 -14.66 -4.72 1.55
CA VAL A 156 -15.91 -5.46 1.76
C VAL A 156 -15.74 -6.30 3.02
N LYS A 157 -16.76 -6.30 3.89
CA LYS A 157 -16.79 -7.19 5.06
C LYS A 157 -16.68 -8.64 4.58
N SER A 158 -15.74 -9.40 5.14
CA SER A 158 -15.59 -10.80 4.79
C SER A 158 -16.84 -11.61 5.20
N PRO A 159 -17.12 -12.74 4.54
CA PRO A 159 -18.21 -13.62 4.96
C PRO A 159 -18.06 -14.08 6.43
N SER A 160 -16.83 -14.37 6.87
CA SER A 160 -16.51 -14.63 8.28
C SER A 160 -16.93 -13.50 9.23
N VAL A 161 -16.70 -12.24 8.88
CA VAL A 161 -17.15 -11.07 9.65
C VAL A 161 -18.67 -11.00 9.71
N CYS A 162 -19.34 -11.24 8.57
CA CYS A 162 -20.81 -11.26 8.52
C CYS A 162 -21.40 -12.34 9.44
N ARG A 163 -20.84 -13.56 9.47
CA ARG A 163 -21.29 -14.63 10.38
C ARG A 163 -21.20 -14.21 11.84
N TRP A 164 -20.07 -13.61 12.22
CA TRP A 164 -19.88 -13.12 13.59
C TRP A 164 -20.90 -12.02 13.94
N MET A 165 -21.12 -11.04 13.05
CA MET A 165 -22.14 -10.00 13.28
C MET A 165 -23.52 -10.62 13.54
N THR A 166 -23.91 -11.63 12.77
CA THR A 166 -25.18 -12.35 12.96
C THR A 166 -25.26 -13.00 14.35
N ARG A 167 -24.19 -13.67 14.79
CA ARG A 167 -24.09 -14.27 16.14
C ARG A 167 -24.20 -13.22 17.25
N ARG A 168 -23.44 -12.13 17.14
CA ARG A 168 -23.44 -11.04 18.12
C ARG A 168 -24.80 -10.39 18.24
N GLU A 169 -25.42 -10.05 17.11
CA GLU A 169 -26.74 -9.42 17.10
C GLU A 169 -27.82 -10.34 17.68
N PHE A 170 -27.73 -11.65 17.45
CA PHE A 170 -28.63 -12.61 18.10
C PHE A 170 -28.44 -12.63 19.62
N ALA A 171 -27.18 -12.74 20.09
CA ALA A 171 -26.88 -12.74 21.52
C ALA A 171 -27.37 -11.45 22.19
N ARG A 172 -27.05 -10.28 21.60
CA ARG A 172 -27.46 -8.96 22.11
C ARG A 172 -28.98 -8.80 22.18
N LYS A 173 -29.72 -9.28 21.17
CA LYS A 173 -31.19 -9.22 21.16
C LYS A 173 -31.84 -10.11 22.22
N ASN A 174 -31.12 -11.13 22.68
CA ASN A 174 -31.61 -12.09 23.67
C ASN A 174 -30.93 -11.92 25.03
N ASP A 175 -30.27 -10.78 25.29
CA ASP A 175 -29.58 -10.52 26.54
C ASP A 175 -30.53 -10.72 27.76
N GLY A 176 -30.02 -11.38 28.80
CA GLY A 176 -30.79 -11.80 29.98
C GLY A 176 -31.82 -12.94 29.77
N ALA A 177 -32.08 -13.38 28.53
CA ALA A 177 -33.01 -14.48 28.20
C ALA A 177 -32.43 -15.54 27.26
N LEU A 178 -31.13 -15.43 26.98
CA LEU A 178 -30.35 -16.34 26.14
C LEU A 178 -30.07 -17.62 26.92
N THR A 179 -30.63 -18.73 26.47
CA THR A 179 -30.31 -20.05 27.01
C THR A 179 -29.43 -20.81 26.03
N LYS A 180 -28.64 -21.77 26.54
CA LYS A 180 -27.82 -22.66 25.71
C LYS A 180 -28.63 -23.36 24.61
N GLN A 181 -29.86 -23.78 24.94
CA GLN A 181 -30.78 -24.37 23.96
C GLN A 181 -31.12 -23.39 22.83
N LYS A 182 -31.54 -22.15 23.15
CA LYS A 182 -31.85 -21.13 22.13
C LYS A 182 -30.64 -20.79 21.27
N TRP A 183 -29.45 -20.77 21.89
CA TRP A 183 -28.20 -20.55 21.19
C TRP A 183 -27.87 -21.67 20.20
N HIS A 184 -27.96 -22.93 20.63
CA HIS A 184 -27.78 -24.09 19.75
C HIS A 184 -28.82 -24.16 18.64
N GLU A 185 -30.09 -23.88 18.93
CA GLU A 185 -31.16 -23.83 17.92
C GLU A 185 -30.88 -22.75 16.87
N PHE A 186 -30.42 -21.57 17.30
CA PHE A 186 -29.97 -20.51 16.40
C PHE A 186 -28.78 -20.95 15.53
N LEU A 187 -27.73 -21.51 16.13
CA LEU A 187 -26.56 -21.99 15.38
C LEU A 187 -26.95 -23.08 14.38
N ALA A 188 -27.79 -24.04 14.79
CA ALA A 188 -28.30 -25.11 13.96
C ALA A 188 -29.05 -24.59 12.72
N GLY A 189 -29.77 -23.47 12.86
CA GLY A 189 -30.46 -22.80 11.76
C GLY A 189 -29.53 -22.24 10.67
N TYR A 190 -28.26 -22.01 10.98
CA TYR A 190 -27.26 -21.49 10.04
C TYR A 190 -26.15 -22.48 9.69
N THR A 191 -26.13 -23.68 10.29
CA THR A 191 -25.04 -24.66 10.11
C THR A 191 -24.75 -24.95 8.64
N ASP A 192 -25.77 -25.36 7.88
CA ASP A 192 -25.60 -25.73 6.47
C ASP A 192 -25.13 -24.56 5.60
N GLU A 193 -25.68 -23.37 5.83
CA GLU A 193 -25.30 -22.15 5.10
C GLU A 193 -23.85 -21.75 5.39
N TRP A 194 -23.49 -21.69 6.67
CA TRP A 194 -22.16 -21.28 7.11
C TRP A 194 -21.09 -22.31 6.78
N ASP A 195 -21.40 -23.61 6.83
CA ASP A 195 -20.50 -24.67 6.39
C ASP A 195 -20.24 -24.60 4.88
N THR A 196 -21.29 -24.36 4.09
CA THR A 196 -21.16 -24.10 2.65
C THR A 196 -20.33 -22.84 2.37
N GLN A 197 -20.51 -21.79 3.17
CA GLN A 197 -19.75 -20.55 3.04
C GLN A 197 -18.26 -20.75 3.40
N LYS A 198 -17.96 -21.43 4.51
CA LYS A 198 -16.59 -21.77 4.92
C LYS A 198 -15.87 -22.64 3.89
N LEU A 199 -16.58 -23.59 3.27
CA LEU A 199 -16.02 -24.41 2.20
C LEU A 199 -15.65 -23.56 0.98
N ARG A 200 -16.53 -22.63 0.57
CA ARG A 200 -16.24 -21.69 -0.51
C ARG A 200 -15.06 -20.78 -0.20
N GLU A 201 -15.01 -20.20 1.00
CA GLU A 201 -13.89 -19.35 1.44
C GLU A 201 -12.56 -20.12 1.40
N ARG A 202 -12.54 -21.38 1.84
CA ARG A 202 -11.35 -22.24 1.76
C ARG A 202 -10.92 -22.47 0.31
N GLN A 203 -11.87 -22.80 -0.58
CA GLN A 203 -11.61 -22.99 -2.00
C GLN A 203 -11.11 -21.70 -2.66
N GLU A 204 -11.66 -20.55 -2.30
CA GLU A 204 -11.24 -19.24 -2.80
C GLU A 204 -9.84 -18.86 -2.30
N GLN A 205 -9.53 -19.12 -1.03
CA GLN A 205 -8.18 -18.90 -0.49
C GLN A 205 -7.14 -19.84 -1.11
N GLU A 206 -7.48 -21.12 -1.28
CA GLU A 206 -6.61 -22.10 -1.94
C GLU A 206 -6.40 -21.71 -3.39
N LYS A 207 -7.47 -21.36 -4.12
CA LYS A 207 -7.38 -20.83 -5.48
C LYS A 207 -6.59 -19.54 -5.54
N LEU A 208 -6.75 -18.61 -4.61
CA LEU A 208 -5.97 -17.37 -4.55
C LEU A 208 -4.50 -17.67 -4.27
N HIS A 209 -4.20 -18.61 -3.37
CA HIS A 209 -2.83 -19.04 -3.10
C HIS A 209 -2.21 -19.69 -4.33
N GLU A 210 -2.92 -20.60 -4.97
CA GLU A 210 -2.53 -21.21 -6.24
C GLU A 210 -2.38 -20.16 -7.33
N ASP A 211 -3.27 -19.18 -7.44
CA ASP A 211 -3.21 -18.10 -8.41
C ASP A 211 -2.06 -17.16 -8.08
N MET A 212 -1.74 -16.90 -6.82
CA MET A 212 -0.56 -16.14 -6.40
C MET A 212 0.73 -16.90 -6.69
N GLN A 213 0.77 -18.22 -6.49
CA GLN A 213 1.93 -19.07 -6.80
C GLN A 213 2.06 -19.28 -8.31
N ARG A 214 0.95 -19.46 -9.04
CA ARG A 214 0.87 -19.50 -10.50
C ARG A 214 1.28 -18.15 -11.06
N GLU A 215 0.75 -17.03 -10.59
CA GLU A 215 1.21 -15.70 -10.94
C GLU A 215 2.70 -15.53 -10.62
N LYS A 216 3.19 -16.01 -9.47
CA LYS A 216 4.62 -16.00 -9.13
C LYS A 216 5.46 -16.80 -10.12
N THR A 217 4.90 -17.86 -10.71
CA THR A 217 5.54 -18.73 -11.71
C THR A 217 5.34 -18.24 -13.15
N ILE A 218 4.22 -17.57 -13.44
CA ILE A 218 3.79 -16.99 -14.72
C ILE A 218 4.35 -15.55 -14.89
N LYS A 219 4.84 -14.94 -13.80
CA LYS A 219 5.44 -13.58 -13.72
C LYS A 219 6.69 -13.36 -14.59
N GLU A 220 7.12 -14.38 -15.32
CA GLU A 220 8.14 -14.28 -16.37
C GLU A 220 7.55 -13.97 -17.77
N SER A 221 6.23 -14.04 -17.99
CA SER A 221 5.63 -13.87 -19.32
C SER A 221 4.59 -12.74 -19.48
N PHE A 222 4.02 -12.21 -18.38
CA PHE A 222 2.85 -11.30 -18.46
C PHE A 222 3.12 -9.81 -18.65
N TYR A 223 4.38 -9.36 -18.74
CA TYR A 223 4.72 -7.94 -18.76
C TYR A 223 5.10 -7.37 -20.13
N ASN A 224 4.77 -8.10 -21.21
CA ASN A 224 4.70 -7.51 -22.54
C ASN A 224 3.30 -6.91 -22.71
N LEU A 225 3.10 -5.68 -22.26
CA LEU A 225 2.22 -4.81 -23.04
C LEU A 225 2.89 -4.76 -24.41
N GLY A 226 2.22 -5.30 -25.43
CA GLY A 226 2.67 -5.16 -26.81
C GLY A 226 2.91 -3.68 -27.11
N ASP A 227 3.72 -3.41 -28.13
CA ASP A 227 4.12 -2.06 -28.58
C ASP A 227 2.95 -1.14 -29.01
N GLU A 228 1.70 -1.51 -28.71
CA GLU A 228 0.55 -0.63 -28.84
C GLU A 228 0.60 0.43 -27.73
N PHE A 229 1.18 1.56 -28.10
CA PHE A 229 1.08 2.85 -27.42
C PHE A 229 -0.40 3.23 -27.28
N VAL A 230 -1.08 2.70 -26.26
CA VAL A 230 -2.44 3.16 -25.93
C VAL A 230 -2.26 4.48 -25.19
N THR A 231 -2.52 5.60 -25.88
CA THR A 231 -2.55 6.91 -25.22
C THR A 231 -3.54 6.89 -24.06
N SER A 232 -3.19 7.43 -22.90
CA SER A 232 -4.17 7.62 -21.83
C SER A 232 -5.26 8.57 -22.29
N ASP A 233 -6.52 8.18 -22.16
CA ASP A 233 -7.67 9.01 -22.52
C ASP A 233 -8.02 10.00 -21.40
N ILE A 234 -7.77 9.62 -20.15
CA ILE A 234 -8.13 10.43 -18.97
C ILE A 234 -7.24 11.67 -18.84
N TYR A 235 -5.99 11.61 -19.27
CA TYR A 235 -5.02 12.70 -19.07
C TYR A 235 -4.83 13.62 -20.27
N LYS A 236 -5.51 13.39 -21.40
CA LYS A 236 -5.41 14.25 -22.61
C LYS A 236 -5.77 15.70 -22.30
N GLY A 237 -4.95 16.62 -22.79
CA GLY A 237 -5.13 18.07 -22.59
C GLY A 237 -5.08 18.53 -21.13
N LYS A 238 -4.66 17.67 -20.18
CA LYS A 238 -4.58 18.02 -18.77
C LYS A 238 -3.20 18.52 -18.39
N GLU A 239 -3.20 19.32 -17.34
CA GLU A 239 -2.01 19.70 -16.60
C GLU A 239 -1.93 18.85 -15.33
N LEU A 240 -0.76 18.24 -15.09
CA LEU A 240 -0.49 17.35 -13.98
C LEU A 240 0.64 17.91 -13.11
N LYS A 241 0.48 17.78 -11.80
CA LYS A 241 1.51 18.12 -10.80
C LYS A 241 2.34 16.87 -10.54
N VAL A 242 3.64 16.93 -10.81
CA VAL A 242 4.54 15.77 -10.78
C VAL A 242 5.75 16.04 -9.91
N ILE A 243 6.05 15.11 -9.01
CA ILE A 243 7.30 15.09 -8.25
C ILE A 243 8.26 14.15 -8.97
N VAL A 244 9.43 14.67 -9.35
CA VAL A 244 10.48 13.89 -10.01
C VAL A 244 11.54 13.52 -8.96
N LYS A 245 11.85 12.22 -8.88
CA LYS A 245 12.91 11.67 -8.05
C LYS A 245 13.80 10.78 -8.91
N ALA A 246 15.11 10.91 -8.75
CA ALA A 246 16.10 10.04 -9.37
C ALA A 246 17.21 9.74 -8.35
N VAL A 247 17.50 8.45 -8.15
CA VAL A 247 18.44 7.99 -7.14
C VAL A 247 19.28 6.83 -7.65
N ASN A 248 20.52 6.74 -7.18
CA ASN A 248 21.46 5.66 -7.50
C ASN A 248 21.84 4.87 -6.25
N TYR A 249 21.81 3.54 -6.37
CA TYR A 249 22.39 2.67 -5.36
C TYR A 249 23.89 2.48 -5.64
N THR A 250 24.74 3.14 -4.85
CA THR A 250 26.19 3.07 -4.95
C THR A 250 26.74 2.09 -3.91
N LEU A 251 26.67 0.79 -4.23
CA LEU A 251 27.09 -0.28 -3.34
C LEU A 251 28.52 -0.75 -3.67
N ALA A 252 29.40 -0.79 -2.68
CA ALA A 252 30.67 -1.50 -2.80
C ALA A 252 30.44 -3.03 -2.83
N PRO A 253 31.36 -3.82 -3.40
CA PRO A 253 31.27 -5.28 -3.40
C PRO A 253 30.98 -5.84 -2.00
N GLY A 254 30.04 -6.79 -1.91
CA GLY A 254 29.58 -7.40 -0.67
C GLY A 254 28.61 -6.57 0.18
N ARG A 255 28.47 -5.26 -0.08
CA ARG A 255 27.54 -4.39 0.67
C ARG A 255 26.11 -4.51 0.15
N GLY A 256 25.16 -4.32 1.06
CA GLY A 256 23.74 -4.26 0.76
C GLY A 256 23.03 -3.07 1.40
N TYR A 257 21.82 -2.83 0.90
CA TYR A 257 20.89 -1.82 1.36
C TYR A 257 19.48 -2.42 1.49
N GLN A 258 18.77 -2.01 2.54
CA GLN A 258 17.37 -2.30 2.77
C GLN A 258 16.67 -0.98 3.09
N GLY A 259 15.51 -0.76 2.49
CA GLY A 259 14.71 0.44 2.72
C GLY A 259 13.84 0.33 3.97
N SER A 260 13.38 1.47 4.46
CA SER A 260 12.32 1.57 5.45
C SER A 260 10.95 1.59 4.77
N TRP A 261 9.90 1.21 5.51
CA TRP A 261 8.52 1.36 5.05
C TRP A 261 8.12 2.83 4.99
N HIS A 262 7.65 3.29 3.84
CA HIS A 262 7.19 4.67 3.63
C HIS A 262 6.15 4.76 2.51
N MET A 263 5.40 5.86 2.45
CA MET A 263 4.66 6.30 1.27
C MET A 263 5.48 7.38 0.56
N GLU A 264 5.18 7.69 -0.71
CA GLU A 264 5.83 8.85 -1.35
C GLU A 264 5.19 10.14 -0.83
N GLY A 265 6.02 11.00 -0.24
CA GLY A 265 5.57 12.25 0.34
C GLY A 265 4.75 12.08 1.62
N MET A 266 4.08 13.16 2.00
CA MET A 266 3.26 13.28 3.19
C MET A 266 1.78 13.50 2.83
N PRO A 267 0.81 13.13 3.69
CA PRO A 267 -0.62 13.25 3.39
C PRO A 267 -1.07 14.62 2.86
N HIS A 268 -0.45 15.71 3.32
CA HIS A 268 -0.80 17.07 2.89
C HIS A 268 -0.35 17.42 1.47
N GLU A 269 0.59 16.67 0.90
CA GLU A 269 1.07 16.85 -0.47
C GLU A 269 0.12 16.21 -1.50
N GLN A 270 -0.81 15.37 -1.02
CA GLN A 270 -1.87 14.73 -1.83
C GLN A 270 -1.34 13.99 -3.06
N ILE A 271 -0.16 13.36 -2.93
CA ILE A 271 0.36 12.46 -3.97
C ILE A 271 -0.59 11.26 -4.06
N VAL A 272 -1.17 11.04 -5.24
CA VAL A 272 -2.22 10.01 -5.45
C VAL A 272 -1.67 8.67 -5.94
N ALA A 273 -0.58 8.69 -6.72
CA ALA A 273 0.04 7.52 -7.30
C ALA A 273 1.52 7.78 -7.58
N SER A 274 2.27 6.70 -7.64
CA SER A 274 3.71 6.70 -7.86
C SER A 274 4.07 5.76 -9.00
N VAL A 275 5.10 6.12 -9.77
CA VAL A 275 5.72 5.25 -10.76
C VAL A 275 7.22 5.21 -10.51
N ILE A 276 7.80 4.01 -10.51
CA ILE A 276 9.23 3.78 -10.37
C ILE A 276 9.72 3.12 -11.64
N TYR A 277 10.69 3.75 -12.28
CA TYR A 277 11.34 3.23 -13.47
C TYR A 277 12.78 2.82 -13.15
N TYR A 278 13.07 1.52 -13.23
CA TYR A 278 14.40 0.94 -13.06
C TYR A 278 15.17 1.06 -14.38
N TYR A 279 15.86 2.18 -14.53
CA TYR A 279 16.50 2.58 -15.78
C TYR A 279 17.80 1.82 -16.06
N ASP A 280 18.56 1.44 -15.03
CA ASP A 280 19.76 0.61 -15.16
C ASP A 280 19.99 -0.30 -13.95
N THR A 281 20.75 -1.37 -14.13
CA THR A 281 21.19 -2.25 -13.05
C THR A 281 22.50 -2.95 -13.40
N ASP A 282 23.40 -3.02 -12.43
CA ASP A 282 24.62 -3.82 -12.55
C ASP A 282 24.26 -5.31 -12.43
N SER A 283 24.77 -6.14 -13.35
CA SER A 283 24.54 -7.59 -13.36
C SER A 283 24.99 -8.31 -12.08
N THR A 284 25.87 -7.69 -11.30
CA THR A 284 26.35 -8.21 -10.00
C THR A 284 25.40 -7.90 -8.84
N ILE A 285 24.31 -7.17 -9.08
CA ILE A 285 23.32 -6.82 -8.06
C ILE A 285 22.32 -7.96 -7.89
N GLU A 286 22.27 -8.49 -6.68
CA GLU A 286 21.20 -9.35 -6.20
C GLU A 286 20.08 -8.48 -5.61
N ASP A 287 18.91 -8.53 -6.25
CA ASP A 287 17.76 -7.71 -5.92
C ASP A 287 16.59 -8.59 -5.44
N LYS A 288 16.11 -8.35 -4.22
CA LYS A 288 14.98 -9.07 -3.63
C LYS A 288 13.63 -8.43 -3.90
N GLY A 289 13.57 -7.30 -4.61
CA GLY A 289 12.33 -6.63 -5.00
C GLY A 289 11.88 -5.49 -4.10
N LEU A 290 10.74 -4.90 -4.48
CA LEU A 290 10.01 -3.89 -3.74
C LEU A 290 8.84 -4.55 -2.99
N SER A 291 8.83 -4.44 -1.66
CA SER A 291 7.75 -4.94 -0.81
C SER A 291 6.66 -3.89 -0.65
N PHE A 292 5.41 -4.33 -0.56
CA PHE A 292 4.24 -3.46 -0.40
C PHE A 292 3.39 -3.89 0.81
N ARG A 293 2.80 -2.90 1.50
CA ARG A 293 1.80 -3.10 2.55
C ARG A 293 0.78 -1.95 2.56
N LYS A 294 -0.41 -2.20 3.12
CA LYS A 294 -1.41 -1.15 3.41
C LYS A 294 -1.65 -1.04 4.91
N PHE A 295 -2.15 0.11 5.39
CA PHE A 295 -2.69 0.20 6.74
C PHE A 295 -3.92 -0.69 6.88
N ARG A 296 -4.12 -1.23 8.09
CA ARG A 296 -5.39 -1.82 8.46
C ARG A 296 -6.42 -0.71 8.67
N ASP A 297 -7.58 -0.89 8.08
CA ASP A 297 -8.75 -0.05 8.25
C ASP A 297 -9.57 -0.58 9.43
N LEU A 298 -9.71 0.18 10.51
CA LEU A 298 -10.44 -0.26 11.71
C LEU A 298 -11.95 -0.42 11.51
N THR A 299 -12.54 0.12 10.44
CA THR A 299 -13.97 -0.02 10.13
C THR A 299 -14.25 -1.11 9.10
N ALA A 300 -13.24 -1.42 8.29
CA ALA A 300 -13.40 -2.28 7.12
C ALA A 300 -12.61 -3.58 7.23
N ASP A 301 -11.42 -3.56 7.84
CA ASP A 301 -10.71 -4.76 8.26
C ASP A 301 -11.20 -5.24 9.65
N PHE A 302 -11.86 -4.37 10.43
CA PHE A 302 -12.54 -4.69 11.69
C PHE A 302 -13.91 -3.99 11.78
N PRO A 303 -14.96 -4.55 12.40
CA PRO A 303 -16.23 -3.85 12.62
C PRO A 303 -16.09 -2.67 13.62
N PRO A 304 -16.71 -1.49 13.38
CA PRO A 304 -16.69 -0.39 14.36
C PRO A 304 -17.56 -0.66 15.60
N ASP A 305 -17.21 0.08 16.66
CA ASP A 305 -17.63 0.03 18.06
C ASP A 305 -17.47 -1.35 18.75
N CYS A 306 -16.65 -1.38 19.81
CA CYS A 306 -16.41 -2.47 20.76
C CYS A 306 -15.79 -3.78 20.23
N TYR A 307 -15.13 -3.74 19.07
CA TYR A 307 -14.49 -4.94 18.54
C TYR A 307 -13.09 -5.19 19.12
N ARG A 308 -13.02 -5.94 20.23
CA ARG A 308 -11.89 -6.85 20.43
C ARG A 308 -12.42 -8.26 20.27
N HIS A 309 -11.71 -9.11 19.53
CA HIS A 309 -12.14 -10.49 19.30
C HIS A 309 -12.25 -11.31 20.60
N GLU A 310 -11.55 -10.87 21.64
CA GLU A 310 -11.60 -11.36 23.02
C GLU A 310 -12.91 -11.00 23.76
N ASP A 311 -13.73 -10.07 23.24
CA ASP A 311 -14.90 -9.54 23.94
C ASP A 311 -16.22 -10.25 23.60
N PHE A 312 -16.27 -11.13 22.58
CA PHE A 312 -17.48 -11.90 22.28
C PHE A 312 -17.49 -13.25 23.02
N TRP A 313 -18.06 -13.23 24.21
CA TRP A 313 -18.44 -14.41 24.98
C TRP A 313 -19.92 -14.34 25.28
N ALA A 314 -20.59 -15.50 25.25
CA ALA A 314 -21.95 -15.63 25.74
C ALA A 314 -21.91 -16.41 27.05
N SER A 315 -22.45 -15.82 28.13
CA SER A 315 -22.74 -16.56 29.36
C SER A 315 -24.18 -17.08 29.32
N PHE A 316 -24.34 -18.32 29.74
CA PHE A 316 -25.66 -18.91 29.92
C PHE A 316 -25.94 -19.06 31.40
N TRP A 317 -27.05 -18.48 31.86
CA TRP A 317 -27.57 -18.77 33.18
C TRP A 317 -28.09 -20.21 33.20
N LEU A 318 -27.49 -21.07 34.02
CA LEU A 318 -28.10 -22.35 34.38
C LEU A 318 -29.46 -22.03 35.00
N SER A 319 -30.55 -22.52 34.39
CA SER A 319 -31.87 -22.43 35.01
C SER A 319 -31.96 -23.44 36.15
N ALA A 320 -31.28 -23.14 37.27
CA ALA A 320 -31.62 -23.75 38.54
C ALA A 320 -33.04 -23.31 38.86
N ARG A 321 -34.00 -24.23 38.72
CA ARG A 321 -35.40 -24.00 39.07
C ARG A 321 -35.48 -23.55 40.52
N TYR A 322 -35.71 -22.25 40.75
CA TYR A 322 -36.04 -21.72 42.06
C TYR A 322 -37.41 -22.28 42.49
N ASN A 323 -37.40 -23.39 43.24
CA ASN A 323 -38.50 -23.70 44.12
C ASN A 323 -38.32 -22.86 45.38
N TYR A 324 -39.12 -21.81 45.49
CA TYR A 324 -39.16 -20.94 46.65
C TYR A 324 -39.73 -21.70 47.85
N ARG A 325 -38.91 -22.48 48.56
CA ARG A 325 -39.22 -22.94 49.92
C ARG A 325 -37.97 -23.40 50.66
N ASN A 326 -37.74 -22.70 51.77
CA ASN A 326 -36.79 -22.95 52.87
C ASN A 326 -35.41 -22.29 52.72
N TYR A 327 -35.29 -21.17 53.44
CA TYR A 327 -34.08 -20.78 54.14
C TYR A 327 -33.55 -21.98 54.92
N ASN A 328 -32.44 -22.55 54.44
CA ASN A 328 -31.27 -22.98 55.20
C ASN A 328 -30.44 -23.93 54.31
N GLU A 329 -29.19 -23.55 54.08
CA GLU A 329 -28.11 -24.34 53.46
C GLU A 329 -28.30 -24.73 51.99
N ILE A 330 -27.52 -24.09 51.11
CA ILE A 330 -26.50 -24.70 50.24
C ILE A 330 -25.86 -23.55 49.42
N ASP A 331 -24.56 -23.34 49.61
CA ASP A 331 -23.70 -22.51 48.76
C ASP A 331 -23.38 -23.33 47.50
N GLU A 332 -24.33 -23.43 46.57
CA GLU A 332 -24.09 -23.98 45.24
C GLU A 332 -23.77 -22.84 44.30
N LYS A 333 -22.47 -22.67 44.02
CA LYS A 333 -21.94 -21.76 43.01
C LYS A 333 -22.75 -21.88 41.73
N GLU A 334 -23.38 -20.79 41.31
CA GLU A 334 -23.88 -20.64 39.94
C GLU A 334 -22.69 -20.87 38.99
N GLU A 335 -22.59 -22.04 38.38
CA GLU A 335 -21.59 -22.30 37.34
C GLU A 335 -22.06 -21.58 36.06
N GLU A 336 -21.54 -20.37 35.84
CA GLU A 336 -21.66 -19.73 34.54
C GLU A 336 -20.89 -20.57 33.50
N GLU A 337 -21.62 -21.21 32.58
CA GLU A 337 -21.00 -21.86 31.44
C GLU A 337 -20.78 -20.80 30.35
N ILE A 338 -19.50 -20.54 30.05
CA ILE A 338 -19.06 -19.54 29.05
C ILE A 338 -18.77 -20.26 27.74
N GLU A 339 -19.41 -19.84 26.65
CA GLU A 339 -19.12 -20.36 25.30
C GLU A 339 -18.36 -19.34 24.46
N TYR A 340 -17.16 -19.73 24.05
CA TYR A 340 -16.28 -18.95 23.20
C TYR A 340 -16.61 -19.22 21.73
N ASN A 341 -17.47 -18.39 21.12
CA ASN A 341 -17.83 -18.55 19.72
C ASN A 341 -17.08 -17.52 18.84
N TYR A 342 -15.78 -17.77 18.72
CA TYR A 342 -14.82 -16.96 17.97
C TYR A 342 -15.16 -16.94 16.47
N PRO A 343 -14.90 -15.86 15.72
CA PRO A 343 -14.88 -15.91 14.25
C PRO A 343 -13.81 -16.92 13.84
N SER A 344 -14.20 -18.15 13.48
CA SER A 344 -13.34 -19.32 13.29
C SER A 344 -12.21 -19.17 12.26
N ASP A 345 -12.07 -18.01 11.63
CA ASP A 345 -11.31 -17.82 10.40
C ASP A 345 -10.43 -16.56 10.40
N TRP A 346 -10.37 -15.78 11.48
CA TRP A 346 -9.64 -14.50 11.41
C TRP A 346 -8.14 -14.60 11.73
N GLU A 347 -7.72 -15.29 12.78
CA GLU A 347 -6.32 -15.67 12.96
C GLU A 347 -6.25 -16.74 14.06
N THR A 348 -5.94 -17.95 13.64
CA THR A 348 -5.47 -18.99 14.55
C THR A 348 -4.14 -19.46 14.00
N GLU A 349 -3.04 -19.16 14.69
CA GLU A 349 -1.74 -19.70 14.32
C GLU A 349 -1.56 -21.06 14.99
N PRO A 350 -1.17 -22.12 14.25
CA PRO A 350 -0.85 -23.39 14.86
C PRO A 350 0.36 -23.20 15.76
N ASN A 351 0.20 -23.50 17.05
CA ASN A 351 1.34 -23.60 17.94
C ASN A 351 2.10 -24.92 17.70
N ASP A 352 3.26 -25.07 18.33
CA ASP A 352 4.13 -26.26 18.21
C ASP A 352 3.43 -27.60 18.56
N LYS A 353 2.23 -27.53 19.17
CA LYS A 353 1.42 -28.70 19.54
C LYS A 353 0.28 -28.98 18.55
N GLY A 354 0.20 -28.26 17.44
CA GLY A 354 -0.85 -28.40 16.43
C GLY A 354 -2.22 -27.84 16.85
N ASN A 355 -2.29 -27.16 17.99
CA ASN A 355 -3.49 -26.42 18.39
C ASN A 355 -3.45 -25.06 17.71
N SER A 356 -4.59 -24.56 17.26
CA SER A 356 -4.71 -23.23 16.66
C SER A 356 -5.45 -22.30 17.64
N PRO A 357 -4.81 -21.85 18.73
CA PRO A 357 -5.45 -20.94 19.66
C PRO A 357 -5.79 -19.61 18.97
N PRO A 358 -6.84 -18.90 19.42
CA PRO A 358 -7.17 -17.58 18.91
C PRO A 358 -5.98 -16.62 19.12
N VAL A 359 -5.63 -15.89 18.07
CA VAL A 359 -4.63 -14.83 18.14
C VAL A 359 -5.33 -13.55 18.60
N SER A 360 -4.85 -12.92 19.67
CA SER A 360 -5.41 -11.62 20.09
C SER A 360 -5.18 -10.62 18.97
N THR A 361 -6.21 -9.87 18.58
CA THR A 361 -6.06 -8.90 17.49
C THR A 361 -5.25 -7.68 17.85
N SER A 362 -5.04 -7.47 19.15
CA SER A 362 -4.02 -6.54 19.66
C SER A 362 -2.60 -6.93 19.25
N SER A 363 -2.35 -8.21 18.94
CA SER A 363 -1.04 -8.71 18.50
C SER A 363 -0.84 -8.63 16.99
N LEU A 364 -1.88 -8.31 16.22
CA LEU A 364 -1.75 -8.15 14.79
C LEU A 364 -1.03 -6.87 14.44
N SER A 365 -0.19 -6.98 13.42
CA SER A 365 0.34 -5.82 12.74
C SER A 365 -0.80 -4.89 12.31
N SER A 366 -0.66 -3.60 12.61
CA SER A 366 -1.52 -2.52 12.12
C SER A 366 -1.47 -2.34 10.59
N PHE A 367 -0.74 -3.21 9.89
CA PHE A 367 -0.56 -3.22 8.44
C PHE A 367 -0.84 -4.62 7.88
N ILE A 368 -1.36 -4.65 6.65
CA ILE A 368 -1.54 -5.87 5.84
C ILE A 368 -0.41 -5.94 4.82
N GLU A 369 0.42 -6.98 4.90
CA GLU A 369 1.47 -7.25 3.92
C GLU A 369 0.87 -7.74 2.60
N LEU A 370 1.21 -7.08 1.49
CA LEU A 370 0.71 -7.41 0.16
C LEU A 370 1.71 -8.24 -0.66
N GLY A 371 2.91 -8.48 -0.11
CA GLY A 371 3.97 -9.26 -0.72
C GLY A 371 5.09 -8.40 -1.33
N THR A 372 5.91 -9.03 -2.17
CA THR A 372 7.09 -8.40 -2.78
C THR A 372 7.08 -8.61 -4.29
N VAL A 373 7.29 -7.52 -5.02
CA VAL A 373 7.40 -7.51 -6.48
C VAL A 373 8.86 -7.43 -6.86
N PRO A 374 9.35 -8.34 -7.71
CA PRO A 374 10.73 -8.27 -8.18
C PRO A 374 10.98 -7.01 -9.05
N THR A 375 12.14 -6.33 -8.92
CA THR A 375 12.44 -5.01 -9.51
C THR A 375 13.51 -4.97 -10.62
N THR A 376 14.61 -5.70 -10.52
CA THR A 376 15.64 -5.83 -11.59
C THR A 376 16.08 -7.28 -11.89
N ASN A 377 16.77 -7.52 -13.02
CA ASN A 377 17.40 -8.82 -13.36
C ASN A 377 16.45 -10.02 -13.57
N PHE A 378 15.30 -9.82 -14.23
CA PHE A 378 14.37 -10.92 -14.60
C PHE A 378 14.66 -11.46 -15.99
N ALA A 379 14.62 -12.78 -16.12
CA ALA A 379 14.99 -13.57 -17.30
C ALA A 379 16.50 -13.61 -17.60
N SER A 380 17.13 -14.71 -17.22
CA SER A 380 18.55 -15.04 -17.46
C SER A 380 18.89 -15.35 -18.94
N GLY A 381 18.19 -14.75 -19.91
CA GLY A 381 18.31 -15.14 -21.32
C GLY A 381 18.18 -14.02 -22.37
N SER A 382 17.77 -12.80 -22.01
CA SER A 382 17.77 -11.66 -22.95
C SER A 382 18.92 -10.69 -22.67
N THR A 383 19.50 -10.14 -23.73
CA THR A 383 20.67 -9.24 -23.70
C THR A 383 20.38 -7.83 -23.18
N HIS A 384 19.15 -7.56 -22.74
CA HIS A 384 18.70 -6.23 -22.34
C HIS A 384 17.92 -6.32 -21.02
N ARG A 385 18.64 -6.05 -19.90
CA ARG A 385 18.27 -6.39 -18.53
C ARG A 385 17.65 -5.25 -17.70
N THR A 386 17.22 -4.16 -18.34
CA THR A 386 16.76 -2.93 -17.67
C THR A 386 15.57 -2.32 -18.42
N GLY A 387 14.79 -1.47 -17.75
CA GLY A 387 13.57 -0.87 -18.32
C GLY A 387 12.25 -1.27 -17.65
N ARG A 388 12.28 -1.76 -16.42
CA ARG A 388 11.06 -2.15 -15.69
C ARG A 388 10.39 -0.94 -15.06
N MET A 389 9.09 -0.81 -15.26
CA MET A 389 8.24 0.21 -14.66
C MET A 389 7.25 -0.43 -13.68
N LEU A 390 7.15 0.14 -12.48
CA LEU A 390 6.20 -0.24 -11.45
C LEU A 390 5.33 0.97 -11.12
N SER A 391 4.01 0.86 -11.22
CA SER A 391 3.10 1.91 -10.74
C SER A 391 2.14 1.38 -9.69
N PHE A 392 1.84 2.21 -8.70
CA PHE A 392 1.01 1.84 -7.55
C PHE A 392 0.36 3.08 -6.93
N PRO A 393 -0.81 2.93 -6.29
CA PRO A 393 -1.44 4.05 -5.62
C PRO A 393 -0.68 4.40 -4.34
N ASN A 394 -0.63 5.68 -4.00
CA ASN A 394 0.26 6.17 -2.95
C ASN A 394 -0.27 5.95 -1.51
N TRP A 395 -1.48 5.43 -1.35
CA TRP A 395 -1.94 4.92 -0.04
C TRP A 395 -1.28 3.57 0.34
N LEU A 396 -0.51 2.98 -0.59
CA LEU A 396 0.37 1.84 -0.27
C LEU A 396 1.70 2.32 0.27
N GLN A 397 2.12 1.71 1.37
CA GLN A 397 3.50 1.79 1.81
C GLN A 397 4.35 0.80 1.02
N HIS A 398 5.57 1.21 0.70
CA HIS A 398 6.55 0.36 0.05
C HIS A 398 7.90 0.44 0.75
N LYS A 399 8.75 -0.57 0.51
CA LYS A 399 10.16 -0.54 0.88
C LYS A 399 10.99 -1.40 -0.07
N VAL A 400 12.25 -1.02 -0.25
CA VAL A 400 13.24 -1.90 -0.88
C VAL A 400 13.51 -3.08 0.05
N LYS A 401 13.14 -4.30 -0.37
CA LYS A 401 13.26 -5.48 0.49
C LYS A 401 14.71 -5.77 0.85
N SER A 402 15.57 -5.80 -0.17
CA SER A 402 17.03 -5.91 -0.05
C SER A 402 17.65 -5.79 -1.44
N VAL A 403 18.73 -5.03 -1.56
CA VAL A 403 19.60 -4.97 -2.74
C VAL A 403 21.03 -5.17 -2.27
N ARG A 404 21.78 -6.10 -2.88
CA ARG A 404 23.15 -6.42 -2.48
C ARG A 404 24.04 -6.54 -3.70
N LYS A 405 25.24 -5.94 -3.66
CA LYS A 405 26.27 -6.18 -4.66
C LYS A 405 27.06 -7.44 -4.30
N CYS A 406 27.14 -8.39 -5.22
CA CYS A 406 27.97 -9.58 -5.07
C CYS A 406 29.46 -9.19 -4.92
N LEU A 407 30.24 -10.12 -4.36
CA LEU A 407 31.69 -9.95 -4.17
C LEU A 407 32.45 -9.98 -5.49
#